data_AF-A0A151SQJ2-F1
#
_entry.id   AF-A0A151SQJ2-F1
#
_cell.length_a   1.000
_cell.length_b   1.000
_cell.length_c   1.000
_cell.angle_alpha   90.00
_cell.angle_beta   90.00
_cell.angle_gamma   90.00
#
_symmetry.space_group_name_H-M   'P 1'
#
loop_
_entity.id
_entity.type
_entity.pdbx_description
1 polymer ?
#
loop_
_entity_poly.entity_id
_entity_poly.type
_entity_poly.pdbx_seq_one_letter_code
_entity_poly.pdbx_strand_id
1 'polypeptide(L)'
;MEVKVTLMQLTVLVLMALAAAAADQALPGCPKKCGSVSVPYPFGIGVSSVSGEKCFLEDALELTCQNSTLLHGGSGNVEILNIALGGKMDMLFSVSTVCRNGSERVPTEGEEIGLRSPGFAISSKDNTFVSVGCDTYGYFNSYVNGTKSSTGCLTTCGSKESMNSMQQRGGNCTGIGCCHVDIPPKMQNISFQTFSFNNFESSSDFSNCSYSFVVENGNYTFSLDHLNGLPFRKTSLVVDWSVGNVTCNVSKRSVDYACKRNSDCMGSNTGYGYRCACKAGFEGNPYLPTGCQGFGVGAGAIVLSVGTSGIYLDYQKRKASKLKKMFFQQNGEKPQRLTAMAVVPQLQLRKLLNNEGVSTAMAAKLQLQRQKLLHLEGFSTAIAVVLQLQRWS
;
A
#
# COMPACT_ATOMS: atom_id res chain seq x y z
N MET A 1 -14.09 -22.80 23.79
CA MET A 1 -12.83 -22.05 23.91
C MET A 1 -11.83 -22.56 22.87
N GLU A 2 -11.57 -23.87 22.81
CA GLU A 2 -10.66 -24.50 21.84
C GLU A 2 -10.99 -24.20 20.36
N VAL A 3 -12.27 -24.25 19.96
CA VAL A 3 -12.69 -23.98 18.56
C VAL A 3 -12.43 -22.53 18.11
N LYS A 4 -12.49 -21.55 19.02
CA LYS A 4 -12.17 -20.15 18.67
C LYS A 4 -10.66 -19.94 18.53
N VAL A 5 -9.87 -20.64 19.35
CA VAL A 5 -8.40 -20.61 19.29
C VAL A 5 -7.90 -21.26 18.00
N THR A 6 -8.47 -22.40 17.59
CA THR A 6 -8.09 -23.06 16.33
C THR A 6 -8.48 -22.26 15.10
N LEU A 7 -9.64 -21.59 15.10
CA LEU A 7 -10.05 -20.70 13.99
C LEU A 7 -9.11 -19.49 13.87
N MET A 8 -8.74 -18.87 14.98
CA MET A 8 -7.76 -17.77 14.99
C MET A 8 -6.38 -18.22 14.50
N GLN A 9 -5.91 -19.40 14.93
CA GLN A 9 -4.64 -19.97 14.46
C GLN A 9 -4.67 -20.27 12.95
N LEU A 10 -5.76 -20.83 12.42
CA LEU A 10 -5.95 -21.07 10.99
C LEU A 10 -5.97 -19.77 10.18
N THR A 11 -6.65 -18.72 10.66
CA THR A 11 -6.64 -17.42 9.99
C THR A 11 -5.24 -16.81 9.96
N VAL A 12 -4.47 -16.92 11.06
CA VAL A 12 -3.09 -16.45 11.12
C VAL A 12 -2.19 -17.25 10.18
N LEU A 13 -2.35 -18.58 10.11
CA LEU A 13 -1.58 -19.43 9.18
C LEU A 13 -1.90 -19.12 7.71
N VAL A 14 -3.16 -18.87 7.37
CA VAL A 14 -3.56 -18.46 6.02
C VAL A 14 -2.99 -17.08 5.68
N LEU A 15 -3.05 -16.12 6.61
CA LEU A 15 -2.43 -14.80 6.42
C LEU A 15 -0.91 -14.89 6.24
N MET A 16 -0.24 -15.75 7.01
CA MET A 16 1.21 -16.00 6.89
C MET A 16 1.56 -16.66 5.56
N ALA A 17 0.75 -17.61 5.08
CA ALA A 17 0.95 -18.27 3.79
C ALA A 17 0.74 -17.30 2.61
N LEU A 18 -0.26 -16.44 2.68
CA LEU A 18 -0.50 -15.38 1.69
C LEU A 18 0.64 -14.35 1.69
N ALA A 19 1.14 -13.96 2.85
CA ALA A 19 2.30 -13.06 2.97
C ALA A 19 3.59 -13.70 2.42
N ALA A 20 3.80 -15.01 2.65
CA ALA A 20 4.95 -15.74 2.11
C ALA A 20 4.88 -15.90 0.58
N ALA A 21 3.68 -16.12 0.02
CA ALA A 21 3.48 -16.16 -1.43
C ALA A 21 3.77 -14.78 -2.07
N ALA A 22 3.39 -13.69 -1.41
CA ALA A 22 3.74 -12.33 -1.86
C ALA A 22 5.25 -12.04 -1.76
N ALA A 23 5.98 -12.73 -0.88
CA ALA A 23 7.43 -12.54 -0.68
C ALA A 23 8.31 -13.30 -1.70
N ASP A 24 7.76 -14.23 -2.48
CA ASP A 24 8.53 -15.04 -3.44
C ASP A 24 8.11 -14.81 -4.89
N GLN A 25 8.24 -13.56 -5.34
CA GLN A 25 7.82 -13.12 -6.68
C GLN A 25 9.00 -12.78 -7.61
N ALA A 26 10.24 -12.97 -7.16
CA ALA A 26 11.46 -12.73 -7.96
C ALA A 26 11.83 -13.95 -8.80
N LEU A 27 12.59 -13.73 -9.88
CA LEU A 27 13.12 -14.83 -10.68
C LEU A 27 14.11 -15.69 -9.85
N PRO A 28 14.13 -17.03 -9.98
CA PRO A 28 15.05 -17.87 -9.21
C PRO A 28 16.51 -17.45 -9.39
N GLY A 29 17.24 -17.35 -8.27
CA GLY A 29 18.64 -16.89 -8.23
C GLY A 29 18.82 -15.37 -8.28
N CYS A 30 17.74 -14.59 -8.36
CA CYS A 30 17.77 -13.12 -8.38
C CYS A 30 17.48 -12.50 -7.01
N PRO A 31 17.99 -11.28 -6.75
CA PRO A 31 17.66 -10.53 -5.54
C PRO A 31 16.15 -10.30 -5.42
N LYS A 32 15.58 -10.68 -4.27
CA LYS A 32 14.14 -10.54 -4.00
C LYS A 32 13.76 -9.19 -3.40
N LYS A 33 14.74 -8.47 -2.85
CA LYS A 33 14.56 -7.19 -2.15
C LYS A 33 15.79 -6.31 -2.33
N CYS A 34 15.56 -5.00 -2.22
CA CYS A 34 16.58 -3.99 -1.98
C CYS A 34 16.10 -3.09 -0.84
N GLY A 35 16.78 -3.13 0.30
CA GLY A 35 16.28 -2.49 1.52
C GLY A 35 14.90 -3.05 1.92
N SER A 36 13.92 -2.16 2.08
CA SER A 36 12.53 -2.51 2.40
C SER A 36 11.68 -2.87 1.18
N VAL A 37 12.16 -2.62 -0.03
CA VAL A 37 11.38 -2.75 -1.27
C VAL A 37 11.51 -4.16 -1.83
N SER A 38 10.37 -4.81 -2.09
CA SER A 38 10.32 -6.09 -2.79
C SER A 38 10.54 -5.89 -4.29
N VAL A 39 11.33 -6.78 -4.91
CA VAL A 39 11.68 -6.75 -6.33
C VAL A 39 11.06 -7.97 -7.02
N PRO A 40 9.83 -7.86 -7.55
CA PRO A 40 9.18 -8.95 -8.27
C PRO A 40 9.60 -8.96 -9.76
N TYR A 41 9.71 -10.16 -10.34
CA TYR A 41 9.83 -10.31 -11.79
C TYR A 41 8.55 -9.76 -12.47
N PRO A 42 8.58 -8.98 -13.56
CA PRO A 42 9.62 -8.90 -14.59
C PRO A 42 10.73 -7.88 -14.32
N PHE A 43 10.72 -7.22 -13.17
CA PHE A 43 11.81 -6.36 -12.74
C PHE A 43 12.91 -7.17 -12.07
N GLY A 44 14.13 -6.65 -12.09
CA GLY A 44 15.24 -7.33 -11.43
C GLY A 44 16.54 -6.56 -11.47
N ILE A 45 17.52 -7.11 -10.75
CA ILE A 45 18.82 -6.50 -10.52
C ILE A 45 19.89 -7.50 -10.95
N GLY A 46 20.73 -7.09 -11.90
CA GLY A 46 21.85 -7.91 -12.38
C GLY A 46 21.42 -9.23 -13.00
N VAL A 47 22.17 -10.29 -12.70
CA VAL A 47 22.01 -11.63 -13.28
C VAL A 47 21.72 -12.68 -12.22
N SER A 48 21.00 -13.73 -12.61
CA SER A 48 20.65 -14.84 -11.74
C SER A 48 21.91 -15.63 -11.35
N SER A 49 22.08 -15.88 -10.06
CA SER A 49 23.12 -16.77 -9.54
C SER A 49 22.91 -18.26 -9.89
N VAL A 50 21.74 -18.62 -10.42
CA VAL A 50 21.39 -20.00 -10.77
C VAL A 50 21.44 -20.24 -12.27
N SER A 51 20.80 -19.39 -13.08
CA SER A 51 20.76 -19.57 -14.54
C SER A 51 21.83 -18.78 -15.30
N GLY A 52 22.42 -17.74 -14.68
CA GLY A 52 23.30 -16.80 -15.36
C GLY A 52 22.60 -15.80 -16.31
N GLU A 53 21.27 -15.87 -16.41
CA GLU A 53 20.47 -14.96 -17.23
C GLU A 53 20.14 -13.66 -16.51
N LYS A 54 19.70 -12.63 -17.26
CA LYS A 54 19.24 -11.35 -16.70
C LYS A 54 18.08 -11.57 -15.71
N CYS A 55 18.10 -10.84 -14.60
CA CYS A 55 17.04 -10.89 -13.60
C CYS A 55 15.77 -10.12 -13.96
N PHE A 56 15.81 -9.38 -15.06
CA PHE A 56 14.71 -8.57 -15.59
C PHE A 56 14.34 -9.05 -16.98
N LEU A 57 13.09 -8.84 -17.38
CA LEU A 57 12.57 -9.31 -18.67
C LEU A 57 13.13 -8.54 -19.86
N GLU A 58 13.27 -7.22 -19.73
CA GLU A 58 13.76 -6.31 -20.78
C GLU A 58 14.49 -5.12 -20.15
N ASP A 59 15.38 -4.47 -20.90
CA ASP A 59 16.29 -3.44 -20.37
C ASP A 59 15.55 -2.25 -19.74
N ALA A 60 14.34 -1.94 -20.20
CA ALA A 60 13.49 -0.90 -19.60
C ALA A 60 13.04 -1.21 -18.15
N LEU A 61 13.15 -2.47 -17.71
CA LEU A 61 12.76 -2.96 -16.39
C LEU A 61 13.97 -3.32 -15.51
N GLU A 62 15.18 -3.00 -15.97
CA GLU A 62 16.39 -3.11 -15.18
C GLU A 62 16.35 -2.12 -14.01
N LEU A 63 16.68 -2.65 -12.82
CA LEU A 63 16.77 -1.88 -11.58
C LEU A 63 18.18 -2.00 -11.00
N THR A 64 18.57 -1.00 -10.21
CA THR A 64 19.84 -0.99 -9.46
C THR A 64 19.55 -0.89 -7.97
N CYS A 65 20.34 -1.56 -7.13
CA CYS A 65 20.30 -1.40 -5.68
C CYS A 65 21.59 -0.76 -5.20
N GLN A 66 21.51 0.44 -4.64
CA GLN A 66 22.66 1.16 -4.09
C GLN A 66 22.36 1.56 -2.65
N ASN A 67 23.20 1.17 -1.70
CA ASN A 67 23.05 1.51 -0.28
C ASN A 67 21.65 1.19 0.29
N SER A 68 21.05 0.06 -0.11
CA SER A 68 19.68 -0.34 0.24
C SER A 68 18.55 0.50 -0.37
N THR A 69 18.87 1.39 -1.31
CA THR A 69 17.90 2.16 -2.09
C THR A 69 17.73 1.53 -3.47
N LEU A 70 16.49 1.25 -3.85
CA LEU A 70 16.13 0.72 -5.17
C LEU A 70 15.98 1.87 -6.17
N LEU A 71 16.62 1.75 -7.32
CA LEU A 71 16.78 2.83 -8.29
C LEU A 71 16.43 2.37 -9.71
N HIS A 72 15.95 3.31 -10.54
CA HIS A 72 15.78 3.14 -11.98
C HIS A 72 16.43 4.30 -12.75
N GLY A 73 16.91 4.02 -13.97
CA GLY A 73 17.49 5.01 -14.90
C GLY A 73 19.00 5.21 -14.72
N GLY A 74 19.81 4.69 -15.66
CA GLY A 74 21.27 4.57 -15.50
C GLY A 74 22.04 5.85 -15.17
N SER A 75 21.65 7.03 -15.69
CA SER A 75 22.34 8.32 -15.47
C SER A 75 21.56 9.33 -14.62
N GLY A 76 20.36 8.99 -14.18
CA GLY A 76 19.48 9.84 -13.36
C GLY A 76 18.68 8.94 -12.43
N ASN A 77 19.31 8.49 -11.35
CA ASN A 77 18.78 7.48 -10.44
C ASN A 77 17.47 7.95 -9.77
N VAL A 78 16.33 7.48 -10.26
CA VAL A 78 15.01 7.69 -9.63
C VAL A 78 14.79 6.59 -8.60
N GLU A 79 14.47 6.99 -7.37
CA GLU A 79 14.20 6.06 -6.27
C GLU A 79 12.81 5.43 -6.41
N ILE A 80 12.75 4.11 -6.29
CA ILE A 80 11.51 3.33 -6.30
C ILE A 80 11.12 3.03 -4.85
N LEU A 81 9.90 3.40 -4.50
CA LEU A 81 9.34 3.19 -3.17
C LEU A 81 8.60 1.85 -3.08
N ASN A 82 7.90 1.47 -4.14
CA ASN A 82 7.08 0.26 -4.17
C ASN A 82 6.76 -0.19 -5.60
N ILE A 83 6.61 -1.50 -5.79
CA ILE A 83 6.31 -2.12 -7.08
C ILE A 83 5.07 -2.99 -6.95
N ALA A 84 4.00 -2.63 -7.66
CA ALA A 84 2.79 -3.43 -7.72
C ALA A 84 2.71 -4.22 -9.03
N LEU A 85 2.60 -5.55 -8.93
CA LEU A 85 2.39 -6.42 -10.09
C LEU A 85 1.10 -6.11 -10.85
N GLY A 86 0.15 -5.42 -10.21
CA GLY A 86 -1.04 -4.85 -10.82
C GLY A 86 -0.77 -3.71 -11.83
N GLY A 87 0.48 -3.39 -12.14
CA GLY A 87 0.89 -2.45 -13.19
C GLY A 87 1.13 -1.02 -12.72
N LYS A 88 1.33 -0.79 -11.43
CA LYS A 88 1.69 0.51 -10.86
C LYS A 88 3.04 0.42 -10.15
N MET A 89 3.79 1.52 -10.15
CA MET A 89 5.03 1.65 -9.41
C MET A 89 5.10 3.06 -8.82
N ASP A 90 5.51 3.12 -7.56
CA ASP A 90 5.61 4.38 -6.83
C ASP A 90 7.08 4.83 -6.86
N MET A 91 7.32 6.05 -7.34
CA MET A 91 8.65 6.61 -7.54
C MET A 91 8.77 7.98 -6.85
N LEU A 92 9.95 8.26 -6.32
CA LEU A 92 10.24 9.49 -5.60
C LEU A 92 10.98 10.49 -6.51
N PHE A 93 10.36 11.63 -6.76
CA PHE A 93 10.88 12.68 -7.65
C PHE A 93 11.18 13.97 -6.90
N SER A 94 12.19 14.71 -7.35
CA SER A 94 12.51 16.04 -6.82
C SER A 94 11.50 17.10 -7.27
N VAL A 95 11.35 18.13 -6.44
CA VAL A 95 10.59 19.34 -6.79
C VAL A 95 11.45 20.26 -7.64
N SER A 96 10.98 20.67 -8.82
CA SER A 96 11.66 21.69 -9.63
C SER A 96 11.48 23.04 -8.96
N THR A 97 12.59 23.69 -8.61
CA THR A 97 12.60 24.92 -7.79
C THR A 97 13.40 26.02 -8.48
N VAL A 98 12.87 27.24 -8.48
CA VAL A 98 13.58 28.45 -8.90
C VAL A 98 13.36 29.54 -7.86
N CYS A 99 14.45 30.18 -7.43
CA CYS A 99 14.42 31.19 -6.38
C CYS A 99 15.27 32.41 -6.77
N ARG A 100 14.86 33.59 -6.34
CA ARG A 100 15.66 34.80 -6.46
C ARG A 100 16.75 34.83 -5.37
N ASN A 101 18.02 34.76 -5.79
CA ASN A 101 19.16 35.04 -4.91
C ASN A 101 19.57 36.52 -5.07
N GLY A 102 19.78 37.22 -3.96
CA GLY A 102 19.94 38.67 -3.90
C GLY A 102 21.20 39.28 -4.54
N SER A 103 22.00 38.55 -5.32
CA SER A 103 23.27 39.05 -5.85
C SER A 103 23.71 38.33 -7.14
N GLU A 104 23.33 38.90 -8.29
CA GLU A 104 23.56 38.47 -9.70
C GLU A 104 22.48 37.57 -10.35
N ARG A 105 22.59 37.44 -11.70
CA ARG A 105 21.63 36.86 -12.66
C ARG A 105 20.60 35.95 -12.00
N VAL A 106 19.38 36.47 -11.87
CA VAL A 106 18.26 35.72 -11.30
C VAL A 106 17.98 34.54 -12.23
N PRO A 107 18.07 33.29 -11.75
CA PRO A 107 17.66 32.15 -12.53
C PRO A 107 16.17 32.31 -12.87
N THR A 108 15.83 32.27 -14.16
CA THR A 108 14.45 32.30 -14.65
C THR A 108 13.80 30.92 -14.63
N GLU A 109 14.60 29.88 -14.44
CA GLU A 109 14.19 28.48 -14.54
C GLU A 109 14.83 27.62 -13.44
N GLY A 110 14.11 26.59 -13.02
CA GLY A 110 14.57 25.57 -12.10
C GLY A 110 15.20 24.38 -12.80
N GLU A 111 15.61 23.37 -12.04
CA GLU A 111 16.09 22.10 -12.59
C GLU A 111 14.99 21.39 -13.39
N GLU A 112 15.30 20.89 -14.59
CA GLU A 112 14.39 19.99 -15.33
C GLU A 112 14.41 18.62 -14.67
N ILE A 113 13.25 18.16 -14.21
CA ILE A 113 13.06 16.85 -13.60
C ILE A 113 12.34 15.95 -14.61
N GLY A 114 12.80 14.71 -14.82
CA GLY A 114 12.17 13.85 -15.81
C GLY A 114 12.44 12.36 -15.66
N LEU A 115 11.60 11.58 -16.33
CA LEU A 115 11.72 10.12 -16.46
C LEU A 115 11.76 9.76 -17.93
N ARG A 116 12.94 9.40 -18.43
CA ARG A 116 13.15 8.99 -19.82
C ARG A 116 13.25 7.48 -19.90
N SER A 117 12.10 6.81 -19.90
CA SER A 117 12.04 5.36 -20.02
C SER A 117 10.76 4.92 -20.77
N PRO A 118 10.87 4.13 -21.84
CA PRO A 118 9.72 3.67 -22.60
C PRO A 118 8.87 2.64 -21.85
N GLY A 119 9.41 2.02 -20.79
CA GLY A 119 8.71 1.05 -19.95
C GLY A 119 7.69 1.67 -18.99
N PHE A 120 7.71 3.00 -18.83
CA PHE A 120 6.90 3.71 -17.85
C PHE A 120 6.12 4.86 -18.50
N ALA A 121 4.86 5.00 -18.11
CA ALA A 121 4.06 6.18 -18.37
C ALA A 121 3.57 6.75 -17.05
N ILE A 122 3.40 8.07 -16.97
CA ILE A 122 2.83 8.68 -15.77
C ILE A 122 1.35 8.29 -15.63
N SER A 123 0.91 7.88 -14.44
CA SER A 123 -0.51 7.57 -14.25
C SER A 123 -1.31 8.87 -14.19
N SER A 124 -2.05 9.15 -15.27
CA SER A 124 -2.97 10.29 -15.38
C SER A 124 -4.08 10.32 -14.32
N LYS A 125 -4.41 9.18 -13.71
CA LYS A 125 -5.50 9.08 -12.73
C LYS A 125 -5.03 9.24 -11.29
N ASP A 126 -3.80 8.80 -11.03
CA ASP A 126 -3.25 8.76 -9.69
C ASP A 126 -2.41 9.99 -9.37
N ASN A 127 -2.07 10.82 -10.36
CA ASN A 127 -1.23 11.99 -10.16
C ASN A 127 -1.86 13.28 -10.70
N THR A 128 -1.44 14.40 -10.12
CA THR A 128 -1.71 15.74 -10.61
C THR A 128 -0.38 16.51 -10.71
N PHE A 129 -0.29 17.42 -11.68
CA PHE A 129 0.82 18.37 -11.75
C PHE A 129 0.45 19.64 -11.00
N VAL A 130 1.37 20.17 -10.20
CA VAL A 130 1.14 21.31 -9.31
C VAL A 130 2.26 22.32 -9.48
N SER A 131 1.90 23.61 -9.52
CA SER A 131 2.85 24.71 -9.38
C SER A 131 2.44 25.61 -8.21
N VAL A 132 3.45 26.07 -7.45
CA VAL A 132 3.29 26.90 -6.25
C VAL A 132 4.23 28.09 -6.35
N GLY A 133 3.71 29.28 -6.10
CA GLY A 133 4.47 30.53 -6.14
C GLY A 133 3.66 31.68 -6.71
N CYS A 134 4.27 32.86 -6.65
CA CYS A 134 3.79 34.06 -7.32
C CYS A 134 4.84 34.47 -8.34
N ASP A 135 4.40 34.84 -9.54
CA ASP A 135 5.29 35.00 -10.71
C ASP A 135 5.85 33.63 -11.17
N THR A 136 4.97 32.66 -11.36
CA THR A 136 5.31 31.25 -11.60
C THR A 136 4.61 30.70 -12.83
N TYR A 137 5.33 29.90 -13.61
CA TYR A 137 4.71 28.91 -14.48
C TYR A 137 5.53 27.62 -14.52
N GLY A 138 4.85 26.49 -14.55
CA GLY A 138 5.44 25.17 -14.70
C GLY A 138 4.98 24.51 -15.99
N TYR A 139 5.91 23.87 -16.70
CA TYR A 139 5.57 23.00 -17.83
C TYR A 139 5.67 21.54 -17.41
N PHE A 140 4.73 20.73 -17.89
CA PHE A 140 4.76 19.29 -17.85
C PHE A 140 4.74 18.76 -19.29
N ASN A 141 5.83 18.12 -19.69
CA ASN A 141 6.11 17.68 -21.05
C ASN A 141 6.04 16.16 -21.15
N SER A 142 5.64 15.68 -22.32
CA SER A 142 5.80 14.29 -22.74
C SER A 142 6.43 14.24 -24.13
N TYR A 143 7.34 13.28 -24.33
CA TYR A 143 8.07 13.09 -25.59
C TYR A 143 7.75 11.71 -26.19
N VAL A 144 6.87 11.68 -27.19
CA VAL A 144 6.45 10.44 -27.87
C VAL A 144 6.83 10.53 -29.35
N ASN A 145 7.63 9.57 -29.84
CA ASN A 145 8.08 9.51 -31.24
C ASN A 145 8.66 10.84 -31.78
N GLY A 146 9.44 11.54 -30.96
CA GLY A 146 10.02 12.85 -31.29
C GLY A 146 9.04 14.03 -31.23
N THR A 147 7.75 13.79 -30.96
CA THR A 147 6.75 14.85 -30.77
C THR A 147 6.67 15.24 -29.30
N LYS A 148 6.82 16.54 -29.02
CA LYS A 148 6.64 17.12 -27.69
C LYS A 148 5.19 17.57 -27.51
N SER A 149 4.53 17.08 -26.47
CA SER A 149 3.26 17.63 -25.98
C SER A 149 3.48 18.25 -24.61
N SER A 150 2.87 19.41 -24.37
CA SER A 150 3.03 20.15 -23.11
C SER A 150 1.67 20.52 -22.54
N THR A 151 1.54 20.36 -21.23
CA THR A 151 0.53 21.02 -20.40
C THR A 151 1.26 21.88 -19.37
N GLY A 152 0.56 22.73 -18.64
CA GLY A 152 1.23 23.61 -17.69
C GLY A 152 0.27 24.32 -16.75
N CYS A 153 0.88 24.94 -15.76
CA CYS A 153 0.20 25.62 -14.67
C CYS A 153 0.87 26.97 -14.46
N LEU A 154 0.09 28.04 -14.28
CA LEU A 154 0.62 29.39 -14.08
C LEU A 154 -0.10 30.13 -12.95
N THR A 155 0.65 30.95 -12.21
CA THR A 155 0.14 31.80 -11.13
C THR A 155 0.87 33.14 -11.10
N THR A 156 0.10 34.23 -11.06
CA THR A 156 0.60 35.59 -10.84
C THR A 156 -0.17 36.23 -9.70
N CYS A 157 0.51 37.05 -8.90
CA CYS A 157 -0.06 37.68 -7.71
C CYS A 157 0.21 39.17 -7.76
N GLY A 158 -0.78 39.99 -7.37
CA GLY A 158 -0.64 41.44 -7.36
C GLY A 158 -0.20 42.03 -6.01
N SER A 159 -0.61 41.41 -4.90
CA SER A 159 -0.32 41.87 -3.54
C SER A 159 -0.49 40.75 -2.52
N LYS A 160 0.05 40.93 -1.31
CA LYS A 160 -0.12 39.97 -0.21
C LYS A 160 -1.58 39.83 0.23
N GLU A 161 -2.33 40.92 0.14
CA GLU A 161 -3.76 41.00 0.48
C GLU A 161 -4.60 40.13 -0.47
N SER A 162 -4.25 40.11 -1.76
CA SER A 162 -4.91 39.24 -2.74
C SER A 162 -4.80 37.76 -2.35
N MET A 163 -3.68 37.35 -1.75
CA MET A 163 -3.45 35.96 -1.33
C MET A 163 -4.25 35.59 -0.08
N ASN A 164 -4.28 36.48 0.93
CA ASN A 164 -5.05 36.27 2.16
C ASN A 164 -6.54 36.04 1.88
N SER A 165 -7.09 36.71 0.86
CA SER A 165 -8.49 36.54 0.45
C SER A 165 -8.80 35.17 -0.17
N MET A 166 -7.79 34.46 -0.69
CA MET A 166 -7.94 33.10 -1.25
C MET A 166 -7.83 32.04 -0.15
N GLN A 167 -7.00 32.25 0.87
CA GLN A 167 -6.89 31.32 2.00
C GLN A 167 -8.19 31.19 2.79
N GLN A 168 -8.97 32.27 2.93
CA GLN A 168 -10.29 32.24 3.59
C GLN A 168 -11.33 31.37 2.86
N ARG A 169 -11.09 30.98 1.60
CA ARG A 169 -11.98 30.10 0.82
C ARG A 169 -11.62 28.62 0.91
N GLY A 170 -10.74 28.24 1.84
CA GLY A 170 -10.45 26.83 2.13
C GLY A 170 -9.24 26.24 1.40
N GLY A 171 -8.24 27.05 1.03
CA GLY A 171 -6.90 26.55 0.66
C GLY A 171 -6.82 25.66 -0.60
N ASN A 172 -7.83 25.67 -1.47
CA ASN A 172 -7.81 24.87 -2.69
C ASN A 172 -6.79 25.44 -3.71
N CYS A 173 -5.96 24.57 -4.27
CA CYS A 173 -4.92 24.90 -5.24
C CYS A 173 -5.50 25.13 -6.65
N THR A 174 -6.27 26.21 -6.81
CA THR A 174 -6.92 26.58 -8.08
C THR A 174 -6.61 28.05 -8.49
N GLY A 175 -5.58 28.66 -7.88
CA GLY A 175 -5.16 30.08 -7.95
C GLY A 175 -5.37 30.80 -6.60
N ILE A 176 -4.78 31.94 -6.21
CA ILE A 176 -3.64 32.77 -6.63
C ILE A 176 -2.52 32.47 -5.61
N GLY A 177 -1.46 31.81 -6.07
CA GLY A 177 -0.34 31.28 -5.27
C GLY A 177 -0.09 29.78 -5.45
N CYS A 178 -1.09 29.04 -5.95
CA CYS A 178 -0.97 27.62 -6.31
C CYS A 178 -1.95 27.30 -7.43
N CYS A 179 -1.57 26.44 -8.36
CA CYS A 179 -2.50 25.85 -9.30
C CYS A 179 -2.16 24.36 -9.51
N HIS A 180 -3.15 23.58 -9.90
CA HIS A 180 -2.94 22.23 -10.39
C HIS A 180 -3.56 22.03 -11.78
N VAL A 181 -3.07 21.04 -12.50
CA VAL A 181 -3.68 20.55 -13.74
C VAL A 181 -3.64 19.03 -13.78
N ASP A 182 -4.72 18.45 -14.29
CA ASP A 182 -4.79 17.03 -14.59
C ASP A 182 -3.75 16.66 -15.65
N ILE A 183 -3.13 15.49 -15.47
CA ILE A 183 -2.13 14.99 -16.42
C ILE A 183 -2.84 14.25 -17.55
N PRO A 184 -2.64 14.63 -18.82
CA PRO A 184 -3.21 13.89 -19.94
C PRO A 184 -2.81 12.40 -19.96
N PRO A 185 -3.70 11.50 -20.39
CA PRO A 185 -3.37 10.08 -20.47
C PRO A 185 -2.29 9.81 -21.52
N LYS A 186 -1.59 8.68 -21.37
CA LYS A 186 -0.56 8.16 -22.30
C LYS A 186 0.74 8.97 -22.38
N MET A 187 1.01 9.82 -21.41
CA MET A 187 2.27 10.56 -21.35
C MET A 187 3.44 9.65 -20.94
N GLN A 188 4.39 9.46 -21.85
CA GLN A 188 5.67 8.77 -21.64
C GLN A 188 6.84 9.74 -21.83
N ASN A 189 8.04 9.35 -21.39
CA ASN A 189 9.24 10.18 -21.43
C ASN A 189 8.92 11.59 -20.91
N ILE A 190 8.59 11.70 -19.63
CA ILE A 190 8.07 12.96 -19.10
C ILE A 190 9.20 13.88 -18.65
N SER A 191 8.99 15.18 -18.73
CA SER A 191 9.80 16.16 -17.98
C SER A 191 8.92 17.27 -17.42
N PHE A 192 9.33 17.86 -16.30
CA PHE A 192 8.71 19.06 -15.77
C PHE A 192 9.73 20.02 -15.21
N GLN A 193 9.41 21.31 -15.32
CA GLN A 193 10.32 22.37 -14.95
C GLN A 193 9.53 23.61 -14.56
N THR A 194 10.02 24.30 -13.53
CA THR A 194 9.46 25.56 -13.03
C THR A 194 10.19 26.74 -13.62
N PHE A 195 9.44 27.81 -13.86
CA PHE A 195 9.93 29.07 -14.37
C PHE A 195 9.29 30.24 -13.62
N SER A 196 9.92 31.41 -13.74
CA SER A 196 9.39 32.70 -13.33
C SER A 196 9.23 33.62 -14.54
N PHE A 197 8.14 34.40 -14.61
CA PHE A 197 7.93 35.32 -15.74
C PHE A 197 8.82 36.56 -15.64
N ASN A 198 8.94 37.15 -14.45
CA ASN A 198 9.56 38.45 -14.24
C ASN A 198 10.58 38.44 -13.09
N ASN A 199 11.26 37.31 -12.87
CA ASN A 199 12.30 37.18 -11.85
C ASN A 199 11.86 37.62 -10.44
N PHE A 200 10.58 37.43 -10.10
CA PHE A 200 10.00 37.81 -8.82
C PHE A 200 10.08 39.32 -8.50
N GLU A 201 10.20 40.18 -9.51
CA GLU A 201 10.40 41.63 -9.32
C GLU A 201 9.28 42.30 -8.51
N SER A 202 8.03 41.87 -8.70
CA SER A 202 6.85 42.40 -8.01
C SER A 202 6.37 41.55 -6.82
N SER A 203 6.94 40.36 -6.63
CA SER A 203 6.49 39.40 -5.61
C SER A 203 7.52 39.12 -4.52
N SER A 204 8.76 39.61 -4.65
CA SER A 204 9.88 39.24 -3.76
C SER A 204 9.63 39.46 -2.27
N ASP A 205 8.76 40.41 -1.92
CA ASP A 205 8.42 40.74 -0.53
C ASP A 205 7.56 39.67 0.16
N PHE A 206 6.97 38.74 -0.59
CA PHE A 206 6.06 37.72 -0.06
C PHE A 206 6.16 36.34 -0.74
N SER A 207 6.87 36.23 -1.87
CA SER A 207 7.19 34.99 -2.56
C SER A 207 8.40 35.23 -3.47
N ASN A 208 9.54 34.68 -3.06
CA ASN A 208 10.82 34.77 -3.76
C ASN A 208 11.24 33.45 -4.43
N CYS A 209 10.40 32.42 -4.33
CA CYS A 209 10.62 31.09 -4.89
C CYS A 209 9.35 30.57 -5.56
N SER A 210 9.56 29.81 -6.62
CA SER A 210 8.54 29.08 -7.36
C SER A 210 8.89 27.60 -7.39
N TYR A 211 7.87 26.76 -7.35
CA TYR A 211 7.97 25.31 -7.31
C TYR A 211 7.02 24.67 -8.30
N SER A 212 7.42 23.54 -8.90
CA SER A 212 6.55 22.67 -9.67
C SER A 212 6.93 21.23 -9.44
N PHE A 213 5.92 20.38 -9.28
CA PHE A 213 6.10 18.98 -8.96
C PHE A 213 4.87 18.18 -9.37
N VAL A 214 5.06 16.86 -9.49
CA VAL A 214 3.97 15.91 -9.62
C VAL A 214 3.75 15.27 -8.27
N VAL A 215 2.49 15.12 -7.88
CA VAL A 215 2.12 14.47 -6.62
C VAL A 215 0.91 13.59 -6.84
N GLU A 216 0.81 12.54 -6.03
CA GLU A 216 -0.39 11.73 -5.94
C GLU A 216 -1.65 12.57 -5.73
N ASN A 217 -2.73 12.21 -6.41
CA ASN A 217 -3.98 12.94 -6.39
C ASN A 217 -4.55 12.97 -4.96
N GLY A 218 -4.86 14.18 -4.48
CA GLY A 218 -5.33 14.42 -3.11
C GLY A 218 -4.23 14.43 -2.04
N ASN A 219 -2.95 14.21 -2.39
CA ASN A 219 -1.84 14.14 -1.44
C ASN A 219 -1.07 15.49 -1.30
N TYR A 220 -1.68 16.60 -1.73
CA TYR A 220 -1.14 17.94 -1.51
C TYR A 220 -2.26 18.91 -1.15
N THR A 221 -2.04 19.67 -0.08
CA THR A 221 -2.91 20.78 0.33
C THR A 221 -2.08 22.05 0.38
N PHE A 222 -2.57 23.11 -0.25
CA PHE A 222 -1.84 24.38 -0.30
C PHE A 222 -1.98 25.15 1.01
N SER A 223 -0.88 25.80 1.42
CA SER A 223 -0.81 26.77 2.51
C SER A 223 -0.05 28.00 2.02
N LEU A 224 -0.39 29.19 2.50
CA LEU A 224 0.35 30.41 2.16
C LEU A 224 1.82 30.33 2.59
N ASP A 225 2.14 29.58 3.65
CA ASP A 225 3.52 29.39 4.09
C ASP A 225 4.39 28.71 3.02
N HIS A 226 3.78 27.93 2.13
CA HIS A 226 4.48 27.26 1.03
C HIS A 226 5.08 28.24 0.00
N LEU A 227 4.60 29.49 -0.03
CA LEU A 227 5.19 30.54 -0.87
C LEU A 227 6.57 31.00 -0.38
N ASN A 228 6.86 30.79 0.90
CA ASN A 228 8.17 31.05 1.51
C ASN A 228 9.07 29.80 1.53
N GLY A 229 8.51 28.63 1.23
CA GLY A 229 9.22 27.37 1.31
C GLY A 229 8.28 26.18 1.40
N LEU A 230 8.47 25.20 0.51
CA LEU A 230 7.80 23.91 0.67
C LEU A 230 8.40 23.13 1.85
N PRO A 231 7.58 22.41 2.63
CA PRO A 231 8.06 21.58 3.73
C PRO A 231 8.72 20.26 3.26
N PHE A 232 8.82 20.05 1.95
CA PHE A 232 9.39 18.88 1.31
C PHE A 232 10.20 19.27 0.08
N ARG A 233 11.15 18.40 -0.30
CA ARG A 233 11.98 18.55 -1.51
C ARG A 233 11.70 17.50 -2.57
N LYS A 234 11.01 16.43 -2.19
CA LYS A 234 10.65 15.31 -3.05
C LYS A 234 9.20 14.92 -2.82
N THR A 235 8.56 14.36 -3.84
CA THR A 235 7.19 13.88 -3.82
C THR A 235 7.10 12.48 -4.42
N SER A 236 6.14 11.70 -3.93
CA SER A 236 5.80 10.41 -4.51
C SER A 236 4.88 10.63 -5.71
N LEU A 237 5.16 9.94 -6.81
CA LEU A 237 4.29 9.86 -7.97
C LEU A 237 4.17 8.42 -8.45
N VAL A 238 3.04 8.11 -9.08
CA VAL A 238 2.69 6.76 -9.53
C VAL A 238 2.88 6.64 -11.03
N VAL A 239 3.68 5.68 -11.49
CA VAL A 239 3.78 5.35 -12.91
C VAL A 239 3.04 4.07 -13.23
N ASP A 240 2.38 4.05 -14.39
CA ASP A 240 1.92 2.83 -15.03
C ASP A 240 3.11 2.17 -15.75
N TRP A 241 3.26 0.86 -15.60
CA TRP A 241 4.29 0.09 -16.31
C TRP A 241 3.68 -1.03 -17.16
N SER A 242 4.40 -1.41 -18.21
CA SER A 242 4.02 -2.49 -19.13
C SER A 242 5.25 -3.19 -19.67
N VAL A 243 5.07 -4.41 -20.18
CA VAL A 243 6.11 -5.16 -20.89
C VAL A 243 5.93 -5.03 -22.40
N GLY A 244 7.06 -5.00 -23.12
CA GLY A 244 7.08 -4.95 -24.57
C GLY A 244 6.49 -3.66 -25.16
N ASN A 245 6.48 -3.59 -26.49
CA ASN A 245 6.05 -2.38 -27.22
C ASN A 245 4.77 -2.56 -28.06
N VAL A 246 4.20 -3.76 -28.09
CA VAL A 246 2.96 -4.07 -28.83
C VAL A 246 1.79 -4.35 -27.91
N THR A 247 0.58 -4.22 -28.44
CA THR A 247 -0.65 -4.50 -27.68
C THR A 247 -0.80 -6.00 -27.36
N CYS A 248 -1.58 -6.30 -26.33
CA CYS A 248 -1.91 -7.67 -25.90
C CYS A 248 -2.42 -8.57 -27.05
N ASN A 249 -3.28 -8.04 -27.94
CA ASN A 249 -3.80 -8.84 -29.05
C ASN A 249 -2.71 -9.28 -30.04
N VAL A 250 -1.70 -8.44 -30.25
CA VAL A 250 -0.57 -8.75 -31.11
C VAL A 250 0.42 -9.67 -30.40
N SER A 251 0.70 -9.41 -29.11
CA SER A 251 1.71 -10.14 -28.35
C SER A 251 1.40 -11.63 -28.15
N LYS A 252 0.12 -12.03 -28.11
CA LYS A 252 -0.28 -13.45 -28.01
C LYS A 252 0.26 -14.36 -29.11
N ARG A 253 0.66 -13.78 -30.26
CA ARG A 253 1.22 -14.51 -31.41
C ARG A 253 2.74 -14.43 -31.47
N SER A 254 3.34 -13.69 -30.54
CA SER A 254 4.77 -13.43 -30.54
C SER A 254 5.54 -14.51 -29.82
N VAL A 255 6.76 -14.79 -30.28
CA VAL A 255 7.66 -15.78 -29.68
C VAL A 255 8.17 -15.35 -28.30
N ASP A 256 8.24 -14.03 -28.07
CA ASP A 256 8.65 -13.37 -26.83
C ASP A 256 7.47 -13.02 -25.91
N TYR A 257 6.35 -13.74 -26.04
CA TYR A 257 5.19 -13.53 -25.17
C TYR A 257 5.56 -13.71 -23.68
N ALA A 258 5.34 -12.64 -22.92
CA ALA A 258 5.80 -12.53 -21.54
C ALA A 258 4.97 -13.38 -20.58
N CYS A 259 3.66 -13.53 -20.82
CA CYS A 259 2.77 -14.21 -19.90
C CYS A 259 2.99 -15.72 -19.94
N LYS A 260 3.20 -16.32 -18.77
CA LYS A 260 3.51 -17.73 -18.63
C LYS A 260 2.25 -18.56 -18.35
N ARG A 261 2.42 -19.75 -17.77
CA ARG A 261 1.33 -20.71 -17.58
C ARG A 261 0.22 -20.13 -16.68
N ASN A 262 -1.04 -20.43 -17.01
CA ASN A 262 -2.23 -19.99 -16.27
C ASN A 262 -2.39 -18.46 -16.11
N SER A 263 -1.76 -17.68 -16.99
CA SER A 263 -2.00 -16.25 -17.12
C SER A 263 -2.47 -15.90 -18.52
N ASP A 264 -3.00 -14.70 -18.67
CA ASP A 264 -3.32 -14.10 -19.96
C ASP A 264 -2.90 -12.63 -19.96
N CYS A 265 -2.70 -12.05 -21.13
CA CYS A 265 -2.38 -10.64 -21.23
C CYS A 265 -3.62 -9.76 -21.03
N MET A 266 -3.38 -8.57 -20.54
CA MET A 266 -4.33 -7.48 -20.43
C MET A 266 -3.74 -6.23 -21.07
N GLY A 267 -4.61 -5.39 -21.64
CA GLY A 267 -4.21 -4.09 -22.18
C GLY A 267 -3.55 -3.21 -21.11
N SER A 268 -2.58 -2.42 -21.54
CA SER A 268 -2.04 -1.34 -20.72
C SER A 268 -2.94 -0.10 -20.80
N ASN A 269 -3.10 0.62 -19.69
CA ASN A 269 -3.82 1.91 -19.66
C ASN A 269 -3.09 2.97 -20.50
N THR A 270 -1.80 2.77 -20.76
CA THR A 270 -0.93 3.70 -21.49
C THR A 270 -1.15 3.63 -23.00
N GLY A 271 -1.77 2.55 -23.50
CA GLY A 271 -1.86 2.25 -24.93
C GLY A 271 -0.59 1.65 -25.53
N TYR A 272 0.49 1.52 -24.74
CA TYR A 272 1.76 0.91 -25.12
C TYR A 272 1.96 -0.39 -24.34
N GLY A 273 2.52 -1.40 -25.01
CA GLY A 273 2.79 -2.69 -24.39
C GLY A 273 1.55 -3.42 -23.86
N TYR A 274 1.78 -4.36 -22.95
CA TYR A 274 0.74 -5.10 -22.25
C TYR A 274 1.22 -5.51 -20.85
N ARG A 275 0.32 -6.09 -20.06
CA ARG A 275 0.66 -6.74 -18.78
C ARG A 275 0.10 -8.14 -18.79
N CYS A 276 0.58 -8.96 -17.86
CA CYS A 276 0.08 -10.30 -17.62
C CYS A 276 -0.71 -10.34 -16.33
N ALA A 277 -1.84 -11.06 -16.34
CA ALA A 277 -2.67 -11.29 -15.18
C ALA A 277 -2.98 -12.78 -15.06
N CYS A 278 -3.05 -13.30 -13.83
CA CYS A 278 -3.47 -14.67 -13.61
C CYS A 278 -4.91 -14.89 -14.06
N LYS A 279 -5.19 -16.07 -14.64
CA LYS A 279 -6.55 -16.49 -14.95
C LYS A 279 -7.34 -16.70 -13.65
N ALA A 280 -8.66 -16.61 -13.73
CA ALA A 280 -9.53 -16.86 -12.58
C ALA A 280 -9.23 -18.22 -11.93
N GLY A 281 -9.07 -18.23 -10.60
CA GLY A 281 -8.70 -19.42 -9.82
C GLY A 281 -7.20 -19.69 -9.68
N PHE A 282 -6.34 -18.82 -10.22
CA PHE A 282 -4.89 -18.90 -10.09
C PHE A 282 -4.30 -17.63 -9.47
N GLU A 283 -3.23 -17.77 -8.71
CA GLU A 283 -2.51 -16.68 -8.05
C GLU A 283 -0.98 -16.80 -8.23
N GLY A 284 -0.27 -15.73 -7.89
CA GLY A 284 1.18 -15.63 -7.97
C GLY A 284 1.66 -14.74 -9.12
N ASN A 285 2.89 -14.96 -9.56
CA ASN A 285 3.52 -14.12 -10.57
C ASN A 285 3.25 -14.67 -11.99
N PRO A 286 2.51 -13.94 -12.85
CA PRO A 286 2.21 -14.40 -14.19
C PRO A 286 3.40 -14.36 -15.16
N TYR A 287 4.52 -13.76 -14.76
CA TYR A 287 5.75 -13.63 -15.55
C TYR A 287 6.79 -14.71 -15.22
N LEU A 288 6.70 -15.37 -14.05
CA LEU A 288 7.65 -16.41 -13.66
C LEU A 288 7.51 -17.67 -14.54
N PRO A 289 8.59 -18.43 -14.78
CA PRO A 289 8.56 -19.65 -15.59
C PRO A 289 7.51 -20.68 -15.14
N THR A 290 7.24 -20.75 -13.83
CA THR A 290 6.22 -21.63 -13.24
C THR A 290 4.79 -21.18 -13.54
N GLY A 291 4.60 -19.91 -13.89
CA GLY A 291 3.32 -19.24 -14.11
C GLY A 291 2.52 -19.08 -12.82
N CYS A 292 1.23 -18.75 -12.99
CA CYS A 292 0.31 -18.68 -11.86
C CYS A 292 -0.04 -20.09 -11.36
N GLN A 293 -0.04 -20.25 -10.04
CA GLN A 293 -0.36 -21.50 -9.38
C GLN A 293 -1.84 -21.52 -8.99
N GLY A 294 -2.51 -22.64 -9.22
CA GLY A 294 -3.89 -22.81 -8.79
C GLY A 294 -3.95 -23.08 -7.29
N PHE A 295 -5.09 -22.84 -6.68
CA PHE A 295 -5.36 -23.41 -5.37
C PHE A 295 -5.34 -24.94 -5.51
N GLY A 296 -4.23 -25.55 -5.10
CA GLY A 296 -4.21 -27.00 -4.91
C GLY A 296 -5.41 -27.38 -4.03
N VAL A 297 -6.04 -28.50 -4.36
CA VAL A 297 -7.27 -29.07 -3.78
C VAL A 297 -7.29 -29.11 -2.23
N GLY A 298 -6.16 -28.83 -1.56
CA GLY A 298 -6.05 -28.62 -0.12
C GLY A 298 -6.91 -27.49 0.47
N ALA A 299 -7.23 -26.42 -0.27
CA ALA A 299 -8.17 -25.40 0.22
C ALA A 299 -9.61 -25.95 0.27
N GLY A 300 -9.98 -26.83 -0.67
CA GLY A 300 -11.26 -27.56 -0.62
C GLY A 300 -11.35 -28.48 0.60
N ALA A 301 -10.24 -29.12 1.00
CA ALA A 301 -10.19 -29.89 2.23
C ALA A 301 -10.37 -29.01 3.49
N ILE A 302 -9.86 -27.77 3.49
CA ILE A 302 -10.08 -26.81 4.59
C ILE A 302 -11.56 -26.39 4.64
N VAL A 303 -12.20 -26.10 3.50
CA VAL A 303 -13.64 -25.78 3.45
C VAL A 303 -14.50 -26.97 3.88
N LEU A 304 -14.16 -28.20 3.49
CA LEU A 304 -14.86 -29.43 3.90
C LEU A 304 -14.68 -29.73 5.41
N SER A 305 -13.50 -29.47 5.97
CA SER A 305 -13.25 -29.65 7.41
C SER A 305 -13.99 -28.60 8.28
N VAL A 306 -14.16 -27.37 7.79
CA VAL A 306 -14.97 -26.34 8.46
C VAL A 306 -16.46 -26.69 8.36
N GLY A 307 -16.93 -27.17 7.20
CA GLY A 307 -18.32 -27.58 7.00
C GLY A 307 -18.74 -28.74 7.91
N THR A 308 -17.92 -29.77 8.00
CA THR A 308 -18.16 -30.92 8.91
C THR A 308 -18.15 -30.51 10.38
N SER A 309 -17.27 -29.59 10.78
CA SER A 309 -17.23 -29.02 12.13
C SER A 309 -18.48 -28.20 12.48
N GLY A 310 -19.02 -27.43 11.53
CA GLY A 310 -20.26 -26.68 11.70
C GLY A 310 -21.48 -27.59 11.89
N ILE A 311 -21.60 -28.65 11.08
CA ILE A 311 -22.65 -29.67 11.20
C ILE A 311 -22.52 -30.42 12.54
N TYR A 312 -21.29 -30.75 12.95
CA TYR A 312 -21.02 -31.39 14.24
C TYR A 312 -21.43 -30.50 15.44
N LEU A 313 -21.18 -29.19 15.37
CA LEU A 313 -21.60 -28.23 16.40
C LEU A 313 -23.12 -28.05 16.45
N ASP A 314 -23.79 -28.02 15.30
CA ASP A 314 -25.26 -27.97 15.25
C ASP A 314 -25.87 -29.26 15.81
N TYR A 315 -25.30 -30.41 15.46
CA TYR A 315 -25.68 -31.71 16.03
C TYR A 315 -25.53 -31.73 17.57
N GLN A 316 -24.41 -31.23 18.10
CA GLN A 316 -24.20 -31.14 19.56
C GLN A 316 -25.17 -30.17 20.24
N LYS A 317 -25.47 -29.01 19.62
CA LYS A 317 -26.49 -28.08 20.14
C LYS A 317 -27.88 -28.71 20.19
N ARG A 318 -28.27 -29.42 19.12
CA ARG A 318 -29.57 -30.14 19.06
C ARG A 318 -29.63 -31.22 20.14
N LYS A 319 -28.56 -32.01 20.32
CA LYS A 319 -28.47 -33.04 21.37
C LYS A 319 -28.60 -32.43 22.78
N ALA A 320 -27.90 -31.33 23.06
CA ALA A 320 -27.98 -30.64 24.35
C ALA A 320 -29.37 -30.07 24.64
N SER A 321 -30.05 -29.51 23.62
CA SER A 321 -31.43 -29.03 23.75
C SER A 321 -32.41 -30.18 24.03
N LYS A 322 -32.26 -31.31 23.33
CA LYS A 322 -33.09 -32.51 23.55
C LYS A 322 -32.88 -33.08 24.95
N LEU A 323 -31.64 -33.13 25.43
CA LEU A 323 -31.30 -33.58 26.78
C LEU A 323 -31.86 -32.63 27.85
N LYS A 324 -31.77 -31.31 27.65
CA LYS A 324 -32.41 -30.32 28.53
C LYS A 324 -33.93 -30.52 28.62
N LYS A 325 -34.60 -30.79 27.49
CA LYS A 325 -36.05 -31.07 27.49
C LYS A 325 -36.40 -32.36 28.25
N MET A 326 -35.60 -33.41 28.10
CA MET A 326 -35.78 -34.66 28.87
C MET A 326 -35.59 -34.44 30.38
N PHE A 327 -34.55 -33.69 30.78
CA PHE A 327 -34.35 -33.32 32.18
C PHE A 327 -35.47 -32.44 32.74
N PHE A 328 -36.05 -31.55 31.91
CA PHE A 328 -37.19 -30.71 32.31
C PHE A 328 -38.49 -31.53 32.47
N GLN A 329 -38.72 -32.52 31.61
CA GLN A 329 -39.89 -33.41 31.72
C GLN A 329 -39.81 -34.37 32.90
N GLN A 330 -38.60 -34.86 33.22
CA GLN A 330 -38.41 -35.82 34.31
C GLN A 330 -38.47 -35.17 35.71
N ASN A 331 -38.29 -33.85 35.81
CA ASN A 331 -38.17 -33.13 37.09
C ASN A 331 -39.20 -32.01 37.28
N GLY A 332 -40.43 -32.16 36.77
CA GLY A 332 -41.61 -31.28 36.91
C GLY A 332 -41.45 -30.01 37.78
N GLU A 333 -41.60 -28.85 37.15
CA GLU A 333 -41.25 -27.50 37.62
C GLU A 333 -41.58 -27.11 39.08
N LYS A 334 -40.58 -26.52 39.77
CA LYS A 334 -40.69 -25.16 40.33
C LYS A 334 -39.31 -24.49 40.46
N PRO A 335 -39.17 -23.19 40.13
CA PRO A 335 -37.88 -22.53 39.97
C PRO A 335 -37.41 -21.94 41.29
N GLN A 336 -36.58 -22.65 42.04
CA GLN A 336 -35.78 -22.06 43.11
C GLN A 336 -34.60 -22.98 43.42
N ARG A 337 -33.38 -22.39 43.44
CA ARG A 337 -32.06 -22.99 43.74
C ARG A 337 -31.14 -23.41 42.58
N LEU A 338 -31.25 -22.79 41.40
CA LEU A 338 -30.11 -22.72 40.46
C LEU A 338 -29.94 -21.34 39.83
N THR A 339 -30.11 -20.30 40.64
CA THR A 339 -29.53 -18.97 40.39
C THR A 339 -28.39 -18.77 41.37
N ALA A 340 -27.16 -19.03 40.93
CA ALA A 340 -25.99 -18.16 41.16
C ALA A 340 -24.71 -18.91 40.77
N MET A 341 -24.29 -18.78 39.50
CA MET A 341 -22.87 -18.60 39.20
C MET A 341 -22.74 -17.53 38.12
N ALA A 342 -23.32 -16.37 38.42
CA ALA A 342 -22.96 -15.10 37.81
C ALA A 342 -22.84 -14.11 38.98
N VAL A 343 -21.61 -13.63 39.20
CA VAL A 343 -21.23 -12.41 39.95
C VAL A 343 -21.82 -12.26 41.36
N VAL A 344 -21.04 -12.65 42.39
CA VAL A 344 -21.25 -12.20 43.78
C VAL A 344 -20.02 -11.39 44.22
N PRO A 345 -20.17 -10.15 44.71
CA PRO A 345 -19.06 -9.34 45.25
C PRO A 345 -18.41 -9.97 46.50
N GLN A 346 -17.11 -9.76 46.66
CA GLN A 346 -16.18 -10.46 47.56
C GLN A 346 -16.52 -10.52 49.06
N LEU A 347 -17.52 -9.80 49.59
CA LEU A 347 -17.74 -9.72 51.04
C LEU A 347 -18.80 -10.67 51.63
N GLN A 348 -19.55 -11.42 50.81
CA GLN A 348 -20.54 -12.40 51.30
C GLN A 348 -20.04 -13.85 51.29
N LEU A 349 -18.90 -14.13 50.62
CA LEU A 349 -18.36 -15.50 50.50
C LEU A 349 -17.77 -16.05 51.82
N ARG A 350 -17.37 -15.18 52.75
CA ARG A 350 -16.85 -15.58 54.07
C ARG A 350 -17.93 -16.18 55.00
N LYS A 351 -19.21 -15.86 54.81
CA LYS A 351 -20.31 -16.40 55.62
C LYS A 351 -20.77 -17.79 55.17
N LEU A 352 -20.51 -18.17 53.92
CA LEU A 352 -20.90 -19.47 53.36
C LEU A 352 -19.86 -20.58 53.59
N LEU A 353 -18.60 -20.23 53.85
CA LEU A 353 -17.52 -21.20 54.09
C LEU A 353 -17.44 -21.71 55.54
N ASN A 354 -18.21 -21.10 56.47
CA ASN A 354 -18.21 -21.47 57.89
C ASN A 354 -19.38 -22.36 58.32
N ASN A 355 -20.26 -22.77 57.41
CA ASN A 355 -21.25 -23.83 57.68
C ASN A 355 -20.80 -25.12 56.99
N GLU A 356 -20.70 -26.16 57.80
CA GLU A 356 -20.14 -27.47 57.48
C GLU A 356 -20.68 -28.07 56.18
N GLY A 357 -19.79 -28.63 55.35
CA GLY A 357 -20.18 -29.56 54.28
C GLY A 357 -19.72 -29.24 52.84
N VAL A 358 -18.62 -28.52 52.61
CA VAL A 358 -18.05 -28.42 51.26
C VAL A 358 -16.92 -29.45 51.09
N SER A 359 -17.19 -30.49 50.29
CA SER A 359 -16.21 -31.51 49.90
C SER A 359 -14.95 -30.88 49.31
N THR A 360 -13.78 -31.33 49.78
CA THR A 360 -12.43 -30.91 49.38
C THR A 360 -12.18 -30.87 47.87
N ALA A 361 -12.96 -31.62 47.08
CA ALA A 361 -12.89 -31.61 45.62
C ALA A 361 -13.38 -30.30 44.97
N MET A 362 -14.33 -29.59 45.59
CA MET A 362 -14.89 -28.35 45.03
C MET A 362 -13.99 -27.15 45.29
N ALA A 363 -13.29 -27.12 46.44
CA ALA A 363 -12.27 -26.13 46.76
C ALA A 363 -11.05 -26.22 45.83
N ALA A 364 -10.63 -27.44 45.48
CA ALA A 364 -9.54 -27.69 44.53
C ALA A 364 -9.90 -27.21 43.10
N LYS A 365 -11.16 -27.41 42.68
CA LYS A 365 -11.65 -26.93 41.38
C LYS A 365 -11.69 -25.41 41.28
N LEU A 366 -12.05 -24.73 42.37
CA LEU A 366 -12.08 -23.27 42.44
C LEU A 366 -10.67 -22.65 42.42
N GLN A 367 -9.68 -23.29 43.06
CA GLN A 367 -8.28 -22.87 42.99
C GLN A 367 -7.66 -23.06 41.59
N LEU A 368 -8.00 -24.16 40.90
CA LEU A 368 -7.54 -24.40 39.53
C LEU A 368 -8.13 -23.37 38.54
N GLN A 369 -9.38 -22.93 38.77
CA GLN A 369 -9.98 -21.84 37.99
C GLN A 369 -9.32 -20.48 38.26
N ARG A 370 -8.90 -20.20 39.51
CA ARG A 370 -8.15 -18.99 39.89
C ARG A 370 -6.77 -18.91 39.20
N GLN A 371 -6.04 -20.03 39.11
CA GLN A 371 -4.76 -20.08 38.38
C GLN A 371 -4.93 -19.86 36.88
N LYS A 372 -6.01 -20.38 36.27
CA LYS A 372 -6.29 -20.17 34.84
C LYS A 372 -6.67 -18.72 34.52
N LEU A 373 -7.38 -18.02 35.41
CA LEU A 373 -7.72 -16.60 35.22
C LEU A 373 -6.51 -15.66 35.39
N LEU A 374 -5.61 -15.94 36.35
CA LEU A 374 -4.37 -15.16 36.53
C LEU A 374 -3.42 -15.29 35.32
N HIS A 375 -3.41 -16.45 34.66
CA HIS A 375 -2.68 -16.64 33.40
C HIS A 375 -3.28 -15.84 32.23
N LEU A 376 -4.60 -15.62 32.21
CA LEU A 376 -5.30 -14.84 31.19
C LEU A 376 -5.06 -13.33 31.34
N GLU A 377 -5.00 -12.80 32.56
CA GLU A 377 -4.66 -11.38 32.79
C GLU A 377 -3.18 -11.08 32.47
N GLY A 378 -2.26 -12.02 32.75
CA GLY A 378 -0.84 -11.89 32.37
C GLY A 378 -0.59 -11.92 30.85
N PHE A 379 -1.44 -12.61 30.08
CA PHE A 379 -1.37 -12.60 28.61
C PHE A 379 -2.01 -11.34 28.00
N SER A 380 -3.07 -10.81 28.62
CA SER A 380 -3.69 -9.56 28.18
C SER A 380 -2.78 -8.35 28.39
N THR A 381 -1.98 -8.32 29.46
CA THR A 381 -0.97 -7.27 29.68
C THR A 381 0.24 -7.43 28.76
N ALA A 382 0.67 -8.65 28.43
CA ALA A 382 1.73 -8.89 27.45
C ALA A 382 1.33 -8.45 26.02
N ILE A 383 0.08 -8.67 25.62
CA ILE A 383 -0.45 -8.20 24.32
C ILE A 383 -0.59 -6.67 24.29
N ALA A 384 -0.95 -6.04 25.41
CA ALA A 384 -0.99 -4.58 25.51
C ALA A 384 0.43 -3.95 25.44
N VAL A 385 1.47 -4.62 25.95
CA VAL A 385 2.87 -4.18 25.84
C VAL A 385 3.40 -4.35 24.41
N VAL A 386 3.05 -5.43 23.71
CA VAL A 386 3.43 -5.64 22.30
C VAL A 386 2.71 -4.64 21.37
N LEU A 387 1.44 -4.30 21.65
CA LEU A 387 0.70 -3.28 20.89
C LEU A 387 1.13 -1.83 21.22
N GLN A 388 1.69 -1.57 22.41
CA GLN A 388 2.30 -0.27 22.74
C GLN A 388 3.67 -0.09 22.08
N LEU A 389 4.46 -1.15 21.94
CA LEU A 389 5.76 -1.12 21.26
C LEU A 389 5.64 -0.96 19.72
N GLN A 390 4.52 -1.37 19.12
CA GLN A 390 4.21 -1.08 17.70
C GLN A 390 3.70 0.34 17.44
N ARG A 391 3.46 1.15 18.49
CA ARG A 391 3.04 2.55 18.35
C ARG A 391 4.21 3.54 18.40
N TRP A 392 5.43 3.04 18.58
CA TRP A 392 6.70 3.77 18.51
C TRP A 392 7.70 2.95 17.68
N SER A 393 7.41 2.80 16.39
CA SER A 393 8.40 2.41 15.36
C SER A 393 7.99 2.98 14.01
#